data_AF-A0A968SQT6-F1
#
_entry.id   AF-A0A968SQT6-F1
#
_cell.length_a   1.000
_cell.length_b   1.000
_cell.length_c   1.000
_cell.angle_alpha   90.00
_cell.angle_beta   90.00
_cell.angle_gamma   90.00
#
_symmetry.space_group_name_H-M   'P 1'
#
loop_
_entity.id
_entity.type
_entity.pdbx_description
1 polymer ?
#
loop_
_entity_poly.entity_id
_entity_poly.type
_entity_poly.pdbx_seq_one_letter_code
_entity_poly.pdbx_strand_id
1 'polypeptide(L)'
;MLPHQKGDLTVTGNAVRVNIGSLEPGEVVTITIVARVREAPAAGQNTNVAIVMSITPDGNPDNNTSSVTVDVPRPSAPATAAPATPQPTAVPRPPVLPETGAPPSPGSPLGLLLIGVALIAVSLFLRTPHKRV
;
A
#
# COMPACT_ATOMS: atom_id res chain seq x y z
N MET A 1 26.00 44.64 -14.65
CA MET A 1 26.90 43.81 -13.82
C MET A 1 26.33 43.84 -12.41
N LEU A 2 25.98 42.69 -11.83
CA LEU A 2 25.26 42.59 -10.55
C LEU A 2 26.16 43.05 -9.38
N PRO A 3 25.78 44.06 -8.58
CA PRO A 3 26.63 44.59 -7.51
C PRO A 3 26.21 44.03 -6.16
N HIS A 4 26.70 42.87 -5.70
CA HIS A 4 26.16 42.30 -4.44
C HIS A 4 27.11 41.62 -3.46
N GLN A 5 28.43 41.73 -3.57
CA GLN A 5 29.28 41.29 -2.44
C GLN A 5 30.45 42.24 -2.19
N LYS A 6 30.46 42.85 -1.00
CA LYS A 6 31.63 43.49 -0.42
C LYS A 6 32.45 42.37 0.22
N GLY A 7 33.55 41.98 -0.43
CA GLY A 7 34.47 40.98 0.14
C GLY A 7 34.71 39.71 -0.66
N ASP A 8 35.70 38.95 -0.20
CA ASP A 8 36.02 37.62 -0.71
C ASP A 8 35.15 36.57 -0.02
N LEU A 9 34.64 35.60 -0.80
CA LEU A 9 33.80 34.51 -0.33
C LEU A 9 34.54 33.16 -0.48
N THR A 10 34.56 32.40 0.60
CA THR A 10 35.09 31.03 0.63
C THR A 10 34.02 30.07 1.14
N VAL A 11 33.84 28.94 0.45
CA VAL A 11 32.92 27.86 0.86
C VAL A 11 33.74 26.63 1.23
N THR A 12 33.54 26.13 2.45
CA THR A 12 34.17 24.91 2.96
C THR A 12 33.08 23.97 3.48
N GLY A 13 32.72 22.96 2.68
CA GLY A 13 31.62 22.07 3.02
C GLY A 13 30.28 22.83 3.13
N ASN A 14 29.69 22.83 4.32
CA ASN A 14 28.46 23.57 4.65
C ASN A 14 28.72 24.95 5.30
N ALA A 15 29.97 25.36 5.46
CA ALA A 15 30.34 26.66 6.00
C ALA A 15 30.66 27.67 4.88
N VAL A 16 30.13 28.88 5.00
CA VAL A 16 30.44 30.01 4.12
C VAL A 16 31.13 31.09 4.94
N ARG A 17 32.26 31.61 4.45
CA ARG A 17 32.98 32.71 5.07
C ARG A 17 33.07 33.87 4.09
N VAL A 18 32.75 35.07 4.56
CA VAL A 18 32.83 36.31 3.77
C VAL A 18 33.74 37.30 4.50
N ASN A 19 34.75 37.81 3.81
CA ASN A 19 35.62 38.87 4.33
C ASN A 19 35.14 40.24 3.87
N ILE A 20 34.34 40.92 4.70
CA ILE A 20 33.69 42.19 4.35
C ILE A 20 34.70 43.36 4.27
N GLY A 21 35.87 43.25 4.90
CA GLY A 21 36.83 44.34 5.04
C GLY A 21 36.41 45.37 6.09
N SER A 22 36.82 46.63 5.91
CA SER A 22 36.47 47.72 6.81
C SER A 22 35.07 48.27 6.52
N LEU A 23 34.39 48.68 7.60
CA LEU A 23 33.10 49.36 7.56
C LEU A 23 33.23 50.73 8.21
N GLU A 24 32.64 51.75 7.58
CA GLU A 24 32.55 53.09 8.16
C GLU A 24 31.52 53.13 9.32
N PRO A 25 31.62 54.09 10.27
CA PRO A 25 30.64 54.23 11.33
C PRO A 25 29.20 54.37 10.79
N GLY A 26 28.31 53.48 11.22
CA GLY A 26 26.91 53.45 10.78
C GLY A 26 26.68 52.79 9.41
N GLU A 27 27.74 52.30 8.75
CA GLU A 27 27.60 51.55 7.51
C GLU A 27 26.89 50.21 7.75
N VAL A 28 25.93 49.88 6.88
CA VAL A 28 25.21 48.61 6.90
C VAL A 28 25.55 47.83 5.64
N VAL A 29 26.01 46.60 5.83
CA VAL A 29 26.29 45.66 4.73
C VAL A 29 25.33 44.48 4.80
N THR A 30 24.70 44.17 3.67
CA THR A 30 23.83 43.01 3.51
C THR A 30 24.52 41.98 2.63
N ILE A 31 24.68 40.76 3.15
CA ILE A 31 25.21 39.61 2.42
C ILE A 31 24.09 38.60 2.22
N THR A 32 23.80 38.25 0.96
CA THR A 32 22.76 37.26 0.62
C THR A 32 23.42 35.98 0.11
N ILE A 33 23.29 34.90 0.89
CA ILE A 33 23.79 33.58 0.53
C ILE A 33 22.61 32.71 0.09
N VAL A 34 22.61 32.29 -1.17
CA VAL A 34 21.60 31.36 -1.72
C VAL A 34 22.24 29.98 -1.85
N ALA A 35 21.73 29.02 -1.10
CA ALA A 35 22.19 27.63 -1.13
C ALA A 35 21.06 26.68 -1.54
N ARG A 36 21.42 25.56 -2.19
CA ARG A 36 20.49 24.49 -2.55
C ARG A 36 20.79 23.26 -1.71
N VAL A 37 19.79 22.77 -0.99
CA VAL A 37 19.85 21.49 -0.28
C VAL A 37 19.74 20.37 -1.32
N ARG A 38 20.82 19.58 -1.49
CA ARG A 38 20.90 18.54 -2.53
C ARG A 38 20.31 17.19 -2.11
N GLU A 39 20.48 16.85 -0.83
CA GLU A 39 19.98 15.61 -0.24
C GLU A 39 18.89 15.93 0.78
N ALA A 40 17.99 14.98 1.05
CA ALA A 40 16.97 15.18 2.08
C ALA A 40 17.63 15.53 3.42
N PRO A 41 17.30 16.67 4.06
CA PRO A 41 17.86 17.03 5.35
C PRO A 41 17.44 15.99 6.38
N ALA A 42 18.27 15.80 7.41
CA ALA A 42 17.95 14.87 8.48
C ALA A 42 16.63 15.29 9.14
N ALA A 43 15.77 14.31 9.43
CA ALA A 43 14.55 14.55 10.19
C ALA A 43 14.91 15.12 11.59
N GLY A 44 14.10 16.05 12.07
CA GLY A 44 14.33 16.81 13.29
C GLY A 44 14.87 18.23 13.03
N GLN A 45 15.50 18.80 14.05
CA GLN A 45 15.95 20.19 14.05
C GLN A 45 17.22 20.39 13.23
N ASN A 46 17.15 21.31 12.27
CA ASN A 46 18.27 21.76 11.44
C ASN A 46 18.47 23.26 11.65
N THR A 47 19.68 23.67 12.05
CA THR A 47 19.96 25.06 12.45
C THR A 47 20.95 25.73 11.49
N ASN A 48 20.57 26.90 10.97
CA ASN A 48 21.47 27.83 10.30
C ASN A 48 22.04 28.81 11.34
N VAL A 49 23.35 29.05 11.33
CA VAL A 49 24.05 29.94 12.27
C VAL A 49 24.90 30.94 11.49
N ALA A 50 24.81 32.22 11.84
CA ALA A 50 25.65 33.29 11.35
C ALA A 50 26.43 33.92 12.51
N ILE A 51 27.73 34.11 12.31
CA ILE A 51 28.64 34.71 13.30
C ILE A 51 29.42 35.82 12.59
N VAL A 52 29.47 37.00 13.20
CA VAL A 52 30.32 38.11 12.75
C VAL A 52 31.49 38.29 13.71
N MET A 53 32.66 38.63 13.18
CA MET A 53 33.86 38.89 13.97
C MET A 53 34.57 40.13 13.43
N SER A 54 35.16 40.91 14.33
CA SER A 54 35.96 42.09 14.02
C SER A 54 37.20 42.14 14.91
N ILE A 55 38.22 42.85 14.45
CA ILE A 55 39.40 43.19 15.25
C ILE A 55 39.19 44.47 16.09
N THR A 56 38.17 45.27 15.78
CA THR A 56 37.79 46.43 16.58
C THR A 56 37.17 45.96 17.90
N PRO A 57 37.58 46.49 19.07
CA PRO A 57 37.00 46.08 20.35
C PRO A 57 35.48 46.25 20.39
N ASP A 58 34.80 45.20 20.82
CA ASP A 58 33.35 45.15 20.92
C ASP A 58 32.92 45.15 22.40
N GLY A 59 32.04 46.09 22.77
CA GLY A 59 31.50 46.22 24.12
C GLY A 59 30.43 45.19 24.46
N ASN A 60 29.87 44.47 23.48
CA ASN A 60 28.89 43.42 23.69
C ASN A 60 29.04 42.30 22.64
N PRO A 61 30.02 41.39 22.79
CA PRO A 61 30.24 40.31 21.82
C PRO A 61 29.09 39.29 21.72
N ASP A 62 28.16 39.25 22.68
CA ASP A 62 27.05 38.30 22.71
C ASP A 62 26.02 38.56 21.59
N ASN A 63 26.01 39.77 21.01
CA ASN A 63 25.11 40.12 19.91
C ASN A 63 25.65 39.76 18.51
N ASN A 64 26.85 39.18 18.43
CA ASN A 64 27.51 38.86 17.16
C ASN A 64 27.13 37.49 16.57
N THR A 65 26.19 36.78 17.19
CA THR A 65 25.71 35.47 16.72
C THR A 65 24.19 35.47 16.55
N SER A 66 23.72 34.94 15.43
CA SER A 66 22.30 34.74 15.17
C SER A 66 22.06 33.35 14.59
N SER A 67 20.95 32.72 14.97
CA SER A 67 20.60 31.39 14.48
C SER A 67 19.10 31.23 14.25
N VAL A 68 18.76 30.35 13.31
CA VAL A 68 17.38 29.97 12.97
C VAL A 68 17.33 28.46 12.82
N THR A 69 16.37 27.82 13.52
CA THR A 69 16.14 26.38 13.46
C THR A 69 14.86 26.07 12.69
N VAL A 70 14.93 25.07 11.82
CA VAL A 70 13.79 24.51 11.08
C VAL A 70 13.64 23.05 11.46
N ASP A 71 12.42 22.63 11.79
CA ASP A 71 12.10 21.23 12.07
C ASP A 71 11.67 20.50 10.79
N VAL A 72 12.39 19.42 10.45
CA VAL A 72 12.14 18.61 9.26
C VAL A 72 11.35 17.36 9.69
N PRO A 73 10.14 17.15 9.18
CA PRO A 73 9.33 16.01 9.58
C PRO A 73 9.97 14.69 9.15
N ARG A 74 9.83 13.66 9.99
CA ARG A 74 10.20 12.29 9.62
C ARG A 74 9.18 11.75 8.60
N PRO A 75 9.62 11.05 7.54
CA PRO A 75 8.69 10.36 6.65
C PRO A 75 7.82 9.39 7.46
N SER A 76 6.49 9.50 7.31
CA SER A 76 5.56 8.51 7.84
C SER A 76 5.72 7.20 7.06
N ALA A 77 5.82 6.07 7.74
CA ALA A 77 5.79 4.78 7.08
C ALA A 77 4.46 4.63 6.30
N PRO A 78 4.47 4.03 5.09
CA PRO A 78 3.23 3.66 4.43
C PRO A 78 2.41 2.77 5.37
N ALA A 79 1.11 3.03 5.49
CA ALA A 79 0.24 2.12 6.21
C ALA A 79 0.35 0.74 5.55
N THR A 80 0.92 -0.23 6.27
CA THR A 80 0.88 -1.63 5.84
C THR A 80 -0.59 -2.00 5.70
N ALA A 81 -1.04 -2.31 4.48
CA ALA A 81 -2.38 -2.82 4.27
C ALA A 81 -2.58 -4.02 5.19
N ALA A 82 -3.67 -4.03 5.96
CA ALA A 82 -4.04 -5.18 6.75
C ALA A 82 -4.05 -6.41 5.82
N PRO A 83 -3.54 -7.59 6.27
CA PRO A 83 -3.63 -8.80 5.47
C PRO A 83 -5.07 -8.98 5.01
N ALA A 84 -5.29 -9.13 3.70
CA ALA A 84 -6.61 -9.47 3.18
C ALA A 84 -7.06 -10.75 3.89
N THR A 85 -8.13 -10.68 4.67
CA THR A 85 -8.76 -11.87 5.24
C THR A 85 -9.08 -12.81 4.08
N PRO A 86 -8.65 -14.09 4.12
CA PRO A 86 -8.97 -15.02 3.05
C PRO A 86 -10.50 -15.11 2.93
N GLN A 87 -11.00 -14.80 1.74
CA GLN A 87 -12.42 -14.95 1.43
C GLN A 87 -12.78 -16.44 1.55
N PRO A 88 -13.83 -16.82 2.31
CA PRO A 88 -14.19 -18.23 2.46
C PRO A 88 -14.48 -18.87 1.10
N THR A 89 -13.74 -19.92 0.76
CA THR A 89 -14.01 -20.73 -0.44
C THR A 89 -15.40 -21.34 -0.30
N ALA A 90 -16.27 -21.11 -1.29
CA ALA A 90 -17.61 -21.72 -1.30
C ALA A 90 -17.49 -23.25 -1.28
N VAL A 91 -18.18 -23.89 -0.33
CA VAL A 91 -18.21 -25.37 -0.21
C VAL A 91 -18.96 -25.95 -1.42
N PRO A 92 -18.39 -26.92 -2.17
CA PRO A 92 -19.10 -27.56 -3.27
C PRO A 92 -20.35 -28.30 -2.77
N ARG A 93 -21.48 -28.16 -3.46
CA ARG A 93 -22.70 -28.92 -3.18
C ARG A 93 -22.43 -30.42 -3.43
N PRO A 94 -22.73 -31.34 -2.49
CA PRO A 94 -22.56 -32.76 -2.72
C PRO A 94 -23.45 -33.26 -3.88
N PRO A 95 -23.00 -34.27 -4.66
CA PRO A 95 -23.78 -34.85 -5.73
C PRO A 95 -25.05 -35.54 -5.18
N VAL A 96 -26.18 -35.34 -5.87
CA VAL A 96 -27.45 -36.00 -5.54
C VAL A 96 -27.39 -37.44 -6.04
N LEU A 97 -27.64 -38.41 -5.16
CA LEU A 97 -27.72 -39.83 -5.52
C LEU A 97 -29.07 -40.17 -6.16
N PRO A 98 -29.13 -41.10 -7.12
CA PRO A 98 -30.41 -41.54 -7.70
C PRO A 98 -31.24 -42.31 -6.66
N GLU A 99 -32.57 -42.14 -6.70
CA GLU A 99 -33.49 -42.89 -5.84
C GLU A 99 -33.59 -44.36 -6.26
N THR A 100 -32.95 -45.24 -5.50
CA THR A 100 -32.95 -46.70 -5.72
C THR A 100 -34.23 -47.42 -5.24
N GLY A 101 -35.21 -46.69 -4.69
CA GLY A 101 -36.43 -47.25 -4.08
C GLY A 101 -37.71 -47.09 -4.90
N ALA A 102 -37.68 -46.38 -6.04
CA ALA A 102 -38.86 -46.19 -6.87
C ALA A 102 -39.28 -47.50 -7.56
N PRO A 103 -40.59 -47.77 -7.69
CA PRO A 103 -41.07 -48.93 -8.44
C PRO A 103 -40.53 -48.89 -9.88
N PRO A 104 -40.22 -50.06 -10.48
CA PRO A 104 -39.66 -50.11 -11.83
C PRO A 104 -40.61 -49.42 -12.79
N SER A 105 -40.05 -48.53 -13.63
CA SER A 105 -40.85 -47.80 -14.60
C SER A 105 -41.43 -48.77 -15.64
N PRO A 106 -42.62 -48.49 -16.22
CA PRO A 106 -43.27 -49.37 -17.20
C PRO A 106 -42.48 -49.66 -18.48
N GLY A 107 -41.32 -49.01 -18.69
CA GLY A 107 -40.40 -49.27 -19.81
C GLY A 107 -39.05 -49.89 -19.40
N SER A 108 -38.82 -50.15 -18.11
CA SER A 108 -37.61 -50.83 -17.64
C SER A 108 -37.65 -52.32 -17.98
N PRO A 109 -36.50 -53.00 -18.20
CA PRO A 109 -36.47 -54.42 -18.53
C PRO A 109 -37.18 -55.30 -17.48
N LEU A 110 -37.08 -54.92 -16.19
CA LEU A 110 -37.80 -55.58 -15.10
C LEU A 110 -39.33 -55.35 -15.15
N GLY A 111 -39.77 -54.16 -15.56
CA GLY A 111 -41.21 -53.88 -15.73
C GLY A 111 -41.82 -54.68 -16.88
N LEU A 112 -41.11 -54.79 -18.00
CA LEU A 112 -41.54 -55.57 -19.16
C LEU A 112 -41.61 -57.08 -18.85
N LEU A 113 -40.69 -57.60 -18.04
CA LEU A 113 -40.69 -59.01 -17.62
C LEU A 113 -41.96 -59.37 -16.83
N LEU A 114 -42.37 -58.52 -15.89
CA LEU A 114 -43.59 -58.74 -15.09
C LEU A 114 -44.85 -58.75 -15.96
N ILE A 115 -44.95 -57.83 -16.92
CA ILE A 115 -46.07 -57.78 -17.87
C ILE A 115 -46.10 -59.06 -18.73
N GLY A 116 -44.95 -59.50 -19.23
CA GLY A 116 -44.85 -60.73 -20.01
C GLY A 116 -45.33 -61.97 -19.27
N VAL A 117 -44.93 -62.14 -17.99
CA VAL A 117 -45.38 -63.27 -17.15
C VAL A 117 -46.90 -63.23 -16.92
N ALA A 118 -47.45 -62.04 -16.65
CA ALA A 118 -48.89 -61.88 -16.45
C ALA A 118 -49.69 -62.30 -17.71
N LEU A 119 -49.23 -61.91 -18.91
CA LEU A 119 -49.88 -62.29 -20.16
C LEU A 119 -49.84 -63.80 -20.42
N ILE A 120 -48.72 -64.46 -20.10
CA ILE A 120 -48.59 -65.92 -20.22
C ILE A 120 -49.56 -66.63 -19.26
N ALA A 121 -49.61 -66.21 -17.99
CA ALA A 121 -50.51 -66.79 -16.98
C ALA A 121 -51.99 -66.64 -17.38
N VAL A 122 -52.38 -65.47 -17.88
CA VAL A 122 -53.73 -65.22 -18.42
C VAL A 122 -54.00 -66.15 -19.61
N SER A 123 -53.07 -66.30 -20.55
CA SER A 123 -53.25 -67.19 -21.70
C SER A 123 -53.45 -68.67 -21.32
N LEU A 124 -52.80 -69.13 -20.24
CA LEU A 124 -52.95 -70.47 -19.71
C LEU A 124 -54.30 -70.65 -19.01
N PHE A 125 -54.76 -69.63 -18.29
CA PHE A 125 -56.04 -69.65 -17.59
C PHE A 125 -57.24 -69.64 -18.56
N LEU A 126 -57.14 -68.92 -19.68
CA LEU A 126 -58.16 -68.92 -20.73
C LEU A 126 -58.17 -70.21 -21.58
N ARG A 127 -57.20 -71.13 -21.42
CA ARG A 127 -57.06 -72.35 -22.22
C ARG A 127 -57.56 -73.63 -21.57
N THR A 128 -58.21 -73.57 -20.40
CA THR A 128 -58.80 -74.79 -19.79
C THR A 128 -59.89 -75.39 -20.70
N PRO A 129 -59.77 -76.66 -21.13
CA PRO A 129 -60.72 -77.26 -22.07
C PRO A 129 -62.04 -77.64 -21.40
N HIS A 130 -63.18 -77.27 -22.00
CA HIS A 130 -64.48 -77.85 -21.68
C HIS A 130 -64.51 -79.33 -22.11
N LYS A 131 -64.56 -80.25 -21.14
CA LYS A 131 -64.97 -81.65 -21.36
C LYS A 131 -66.35 -81.67 -22.03
N ARG A 132 -66.49 -82.29 -23.21
CA ARG A 132 -67.77 -82.77 -23.71
C ARG A 132 -67.94 -84.24 -23.30
N VAL A 133 -69.14 -84.52 -22.77
CA VAL A 133 -69.73 -85.84 -22.54
C VAL A 133 -69.72 -86.66 -23.83
#